data_AF-A0A259SQ16-F1
#
_entry.id   AF-A0A259SQ16-F1
#
_cell.length_a   1.000
_cell.length_b   1.000
_cell.length_c   1.000
_cell.angle_alpha   90.00
_cell.angle_beta   90.00
_cell.angle_gamma   90.00
#
_symmetry.space_group_name_H-M   'P 1'
#
loop_
_entity.id
_entity.type
_entity.pdbx_description
1 polymer ?
#
loop_
_entity_poly.entity_id
_entity_poly.type
_entity_poly.pdbx_seq_one_letter_code
_entity_poly.pdbx_strand_id
1 'polypeptide(L)' 'MLIARSVALFVLAAIAEIGGAWLVWQGVREHRGLLWVGAGVIALGLYGFVATLQADANFGRIL' A
#
# COMPACT_ATOMS: atom_id res chain seq x y z
N MET A 1 -1.38 24.13 -2.33
CA MET A 1 -1.19 23.17 -1.21
C MET A 1 -1.90 21.81 -1.39
N LEU A 2 -2.68 21.59 -2.45
CA LEU A 2 -3.27 20.27 -2.75
C LEU A 2 -2.31 19.30 -3.47
N ILE A 3 -1.52 19.78 -4.44
CA ILE A 3 -0.65 18.93 -5.27
C ILE A 3 0.41 18.20 -4.44
N ALA A 4 1.15 18.92 -3.58
CA ALA A 4 2.18 18.31 -2.74
C ALA A 4 1.60 17.23 -1.80
N ARG A 5 0.39 17.45 -1.26
CA ARG A 5 -0.31 16.47 -0.44
C ARG A 5 -0.70 15.24 -1.26
N SER A 6 -1.28 15.41 -2.45
CA SER A 6 -1.65 14.30 -3.33
C SER A 6 -0.44 13.48 -3.78
N VAL A 7 0.68 14.13 -4.10
CA VAL A 7 1.95 13.45 -4.43
C VAL A 7 2.46 12.67 -3.22
N ALA A 8 2.46 13.25 -2.03
CA ALA A 8 2.91 12.56 -0.82
C ALA A 8 2.04 11.31 -0.52
N LEU A 9 0.72 11.45 -0.62
CA LEU A 9 -0.22 10.34 -0.44
C LEU A 9 -0.06 9.27 -1.53
N PHE A 10 0.23 9.67 -2.78
CA PHE A 10 0.48 8.72 -3.88
C PHE A 10 1.74 7.89 -3.63
N VAL A 11 2.84 8.55 -3.26
CA VAL A 11 4.10 7.87 -2.94
C VAL A 11 3.92 6.94 -1.73
N LEU A 12 3.21 7.39 -0.69
CA LEU A 12 2.92 6.57 0.48
C LEU A 12 2.08 5.34 0.12
N ALA A 13 1.03 5.53 -0.68
CA ALA A 13 0.18 4.45 -1.17
C ALA A 13 1.00 3.43 -1.99
N ALA A 14 1.82 3.89 -2.94
CA ALA A 14 2.64 3.03 -3.78
C ALA A 14 3.65 2.21 -2.98
N ILE A 15 4.30 2.81 -1.97
CA ILE A 15 5.23 2.09 -1.09
C ILE A 15 4.49 1.02 -0.29
N ALA A 16 3.32 1.35 0.28
CA ALA A 16 2.54 0.42 1.08
C ALA A 16 1.96 -0.73 0.24
N GLU A 17 1.49 -0.45 -0.97
CA GLU A 17 0.93 -1.43 -1.90
C GLU A 17 2.01 -2.39 -2.41
N ILE A 18 3.06 -1.86 -3.04
CA ILE A 18 4.13 -2.66 -3.65
C ILE A 18 4.95 -3.36 -2.57
N GLY A 19 5.30 -2.64 -1.51
CA GLY A 19 6.05 -3.20 -0.38
C GLY A 19 5.25 -4.26 0.37
N GLY A 20 3.96 -4.04 0.59
CA GLY A 20 3.07 -5.00 1.24
C GLY A 20 2.94 -6.30 0.45
N ALA A 21 2.71 -6.20 -0.86
CA ALA A 21 2.65 -7.36 -1.75
C ALA A 21 3.99 -8.13 -1.78
N TRP A 22 5.13 -7.42 -1.81
CA TRP A 22 6.45 -8.03 -1.75
C TRP A 22 6.71 -8.75 -0.42
N LEU A 23 6.32 -8.16 0.72
CA LEU A 23 6.46 -8.80 2.04
C LEU A 23 5.64 -10.09 2.14
N VAL A 24 4.40 -10.08 1.62
CA VAL A 24 3.58 -11.30 1.53
C VAL A 24 4.25 -12.35 0.65
N TRP A 25 4.75 -11.96 -0.53
CA TRP A 25 5.49 -12.85 -1.41
C TRP A 25 6.67 -13.50 -0.69
N GLN A 26 7.53 -12.69 -0.05
CA GLN A 26 8.69 -13.17 0.70
C GLN A 26 8.32 -14.11 1.85
N GLY A 27 7.23 -13.82 2.56
CA GLY A 27 6.74 -14.68 3.64
C GLY A 27 6.28 -16.06 3.15
N VAL A 28 5.63 -16.11 1.99
CA VAL A 28 5.06 -17.33 1.41
C VAL A 28 6.08 -18.13 0.60
N ARG A 29 6.75 -17.49 -0.37
CA ARG A 29 7.61 -18.14 -1.37
C ARG A 29 9.00 -18.45 -0.83
N GLU A 30 9.57 -17.52 -0.07
CA GLU A 30 10.90 -17.68 0.52
C GLU A 30 10.84 -18.28 1.94
N HIS A 31 9.68 -18.78 2.36
CA HIS A 31 9.43 -19.41 3.67
C HIS A 31 9.91 -18.58 4.86
N ARG A 32 9.93 -17.24 4.72
CA ARG A 32 10.39 -16.34 5.79
C ARG A 32 9.42 -16.28 6.99
N GLY A 33 8.24 -16.87 6.85
CA GLY A 33 7.30 -17.13 7.93
C GLY A 33 6.20 -16.08 8.08
N LEU A 34 5.30 -16.35 9.04
CA LEU A 34 4.06 -15.59 9.25
C LEU A 34 4.26 -14.12 9.61
N LEU A 35 5.41 -13.75 10.18
CA LEU A 35 5.71 -12.36 10.50
C LEU A 35 5.83 -11.48 9.24
N TRP A 36 6.45 -12.00 8.18
CA TRP A 36 6.58 -11.29 6.90
C TRP A 36 5.24 -11.17 6.19
N VAL A 37 4.44 -12.24 6.23
CA VAL A 37 3.07 -12.21 5.70
C VAL A 37 2.20 -11.22 6.48
N GLY A 38 2.24 -11.26 7.81
CA GLY A 38 1.47 -10.35 8.68
C GLY A 38 1.85 -8.89 8.46
N ALA A 39 3.15 -8.58 8.36
CA ALA A 39 3.62 -7.23 8.04
C ALA A 39 3.13 -6.77 6.65
N GLY A 40 3.16 -7.67 5.66
CA GLY A 40 2.65 -7.38 4.32
C GLY A 40 1.14 -7.13 4.30
N VAL A 41 0.35 -7.94 5.00
CA VAL A 41 -1.11 -7.74 5.13
C VAL A 41 -1.44 -6.43 5.82
N ILE A 42 -0.72 -6.07 6.88
CA ILE A 42 -0.90 -4.77 7.57
C ILE A 42 -0.56 -3.62 6.63
N ALA A 43 0.55 -3.71 5.89
CA ALA A 43 0.94 -2.69 4.92
C ALA A 43 -0.11 -2.51 3.81
N LEU A 44 -0.65 -3.60 3.27
CA LEU A 44 -1.73 -3.57 2.29
C LEU A 44 -3.03 -2.99 2.87
N GLY A 45 -3.36 -3.30 4.13
CA GLY A 45 -4.48 -2.69 4.83
C GLY A 45 -4.30 -1.18 4.97
N LEU A 46 -3.12 -0.72 5.41
CA LEU A 46 -2.77 0.69 5.53
C LEU A 46 -2.83 1.42 4.19
N TYR A 47 -2.34 0.79 3.11
CA TYR A 47 -2.50 1.30 1.75
C TYR A 47 -3.96 1.64 1.44
N GLY A 48 -4.89 0.74 1.74
CA GLY A 48 -6.33 0.98 1.53
C GLY A 48 -6.83 2.24 2.24
N PHE A 49 -6.38 2.49 3.48
CA PHE A 49 -6.72 3.73 4.20
C PHE A 49 -6.03 4.96 3.61
N VAL A 50 -4.77 4.86 3.19
CA VAL A 50 -4.06 5.99 2.55
C VAL A 50 -4.74 6.39 1.24
N ALA A 51 -5.25 5.42 0.47
CA ALA A 51 -5.98 5.67 -0.76
C ALA A 51 -7.27 6.48 -0.53
N THR A 52 -7.98 6.28 0.59
CA THR A 52 -9.20 7.06 0.89
C THR A 52 -8.92 8.51 1.30
N LEU A 53 -7.69 8.84 1.66
CA LEU A 53 -7.28 10.20 2.01
C LEU A 53 -6.95 11.07 0.78
N GLN A 54 -6.94 10.48 -0.41
CA GLN A 54 -6.75 11.21 -1.67
C GLN A 54 -7.92 12.16 -1.94
N ALA A 55 -7.62 13.27 -2.60
CA ALA A 55 -8.61 14.31 -2.89
C ALA A 55 -9.54 13.92 -4.05
N ASP A 56 -9.09 13.04 -4.94
CA ASP A 56 -9.85 12.57 -6.09
C ASP A 56 -10.56 11.25 -5.76
N ALA A 57 -11.88 11.22 -5.91
CA ALA A 57 -12.70 10.04 -5.63
C ALA A 57 -12.51 8.89 -6.64
N ASN A 58 -11.85 9.17 -7.78
CA ASN A 58 -11.52 8.19 -8.81
C ASN A 58 -10.09 7.65 -8.66
N PHE A 59 -9.35 8.09 -7.64
CA PHE A 59 -7.98 7.64 -7.42
C PHE A 59 -7.89 6.11 -7.33
N GLY A 60 -7.08 5.50 -8.20
CA GLY A 60 -6.89 4.05 -8.27
C GLY A 60 -8.03 3.26 -8.92
N ARG A 61 -9.11 3.90 -9.37
CA ARG A 61 -10.18 3.25 -10.13
C ARG A 61 -9.85 3.33 -11.63
N ILE A 62 -10.03 2.22 -12.34
CA ILE A 62 -9.76 2.11 -13.79
C ILE A 62 -11.10 1.96 -14.56
N LEU A 63 -12.19 2.56 -14.08
CA LEU A 63 -13.54 2.45 -14.64
C LEU A 63 -14.15 3.82 -14.92
#